data_AF-A0A382P9V3-F1
#
_entry.id   AF-A0A382P9V3-F1
#
_cell.length_a   1.000
_cell.length_b   1.000
_cell.length_c   1.000
_cell.angle_alpha   90.00
_cell.angle_beta   90.00
_cell.angle_gamma   90.00
#
_symmetry.space_group_name_H-M   'P 1'
#
loop_
_entity.id
_entity.type
_entity.pdbx_description
1 polymer ?
#
loop_
_entity_poly.entity_id
_entity_poly.type
_entity_poly.pdbx_seq_one_letter_code
_entity_poly.pdbx_strand_id
1 'polypeptide(L)'
;MSGHSKWSTIKRKKGATDAKRGQVFTRLSKEISVAARSGGDPETNFRLRLAVEKARAANMPKDNIKRAIKKGTGEDKGGTVLEQVTYEGYAQHGVALMIETVTDNRNRAVAELRHILAKSGGNLGETGSVTWQ
;
A
#
# COMPACT_ATOMS: atom_id res chain seq x y z
N MET A 1 -18.49 -9.01 39.62
CA MET A 1 -18.06 -7.60 39.53
C MET A 1 -17.33 -7.39 38.21
N SER A 2 -17.92 -6.63 37.29
CA SER A 2 -17.41 -6.42 35.93
C SER A 2 -16.12 -5.58 35.94
N GLY A 3 -14.97 -6.23 35.80
CA GLY A 3 -13.63 -5.62 35.70
C GLY A 3 -13.36 -4.88 34.39
N HIS A 4 -14.34 -4.13 33.87
CA HIS A 4 -14.19 -3.32 32.67
C HIS A 4 -13.75 -1.91 33.05
N SER A 5 -12.44 -1.69 33.08
CA SER A 5 -11.92 -0.32 33.08
C SER A 5 -12.32 0.36 31.76
N LYS A 6 -13.06 1.47 31.83
CA LYS A 6 -13.37 2.33 30.66
C LYS A 6 -12.12 2.61 29.82
N TRP A 7 -10.98 2.75 30.50
CA TRP A 7 -9.68 2.96 29.86
C TRP A 7 -9.23 1.76 29.01
N SER A 8 -9.37 0.52 29.49
CA SER A 8 -8.90 -0.66 28.76
C SER A 8 -9.65 -0.87 27.44
N THR A 9 -10.96 -0.61 27.44
CA THR A 9 -11.79 -0.63 26.22
C THR A 9 -11.39 0.47 25.22
N ILE A 10 -11.17 1.70 25.70
CA ILE A 10 -10.72 2.82 24.86
C ILE A 10 -9.33 2.53 24.27
N LYS A 11 -8.40 2.05 25.09
CA LYS A 11 -7.03 1.69 24.66
C LYS A 11 -7.06 0.65 23.55
N ARG A 12 -7.85 -0.42 23.70
CA ARG A 12 -7.98 -1.48 22.68
C ARG A 12 -8.59 -0.96 21.38
N LYS A 13 -9.67 -0.17 21.46
CA LYS A 13 -10.34 0.41 20.29
C LYS A 13 -9.43 1.39 19.55
N LYS A 14 -8.72 2.26 20.28
CA LYS A 14 -7.76 3.21 19.73
C LYS A 14 -6.60 2.49 19.06
N GLY A 15 -6.00 1.49 19.72
CA GLY A 15 -4.90 0.71 19.14
C GLY A 15 -5.25 0.04 17.81
N ALA A 16 -6.43 -0.57 17.71
CA ALA A 16 -6.90 -1.15 16.45
C ALA A 16 -7.13 -0.10 15.35
N THR A 17 -7.61 1.08 15.72
CA THR A 17 -7.85 2.19 14.77
C THR A 17 -6.54 2.81 14.28
N ASP A 18 -5.57 3.00 15.19
CA ASP A 18 -4.26 3.56 14.90
C ASP A 18 -3.44 2.59 14.02
N ALA A 19 -3.53 1.28 14.27
CA ALA A 19 -2.93 0.26 13.41
C ALA A 19 -3.47 0.31 11.98
N LYS A 20 -4.81 0.40 11.80
CA LYS A 20 -5.43 0.56 10.48
C LYS A 20 -4.98 1.85 9.79
N ARG A 21 -4.90 2.96 10.53
CA ARG A 21 -4.41 4.24 10.01
C ARG A 21 -2.95 4.16 9.58
N GLY A 22 -2.09 3.50 10.36
CA GLY A 22 -0.68 3.28 10.02
C GLY A 22 -0.50 2.49 8.72
N GLN A 23 -1.32 1.48 8.47
CA GLN A 23 -1.33 0.74 7.20
C GLN A 23 -1.72 1.64 6.01
N VAL A 24 -2.77 2.46 6.18
CA VAL A 24 -3.20 3.42 5.15
C VAL A 24 -2.09 4.43 4.85
N PHE A 25 -1.43 4.98 5.88
CA PHE A 25 -0.32 5.91 5.70
C PHE A 25 0.87 5.28 4.99
N THR A 26 1.16 4.02 5.28
CA THR A 26 2.24 3.27 4.62
C THR A 26 1.94 3.08 3.13
N ARG A 27 0.69 2.74 2.78
CA ARG A 27 0.26 2.60 1.39
C ARG A 27 0.34 3.92 0.62
N LEU A 28 -0.20 4.99 1.18
CA LEU A 28 -0.17 6.32 0.59
C LEU A 28 1.25 6.85 0.42
N SER A 29 2.14 6.63 1.41
CA SER A 29 3.54 7.02 1.29
C SER A 29 4.24 6.32 0.13
N LYS A 30 3.96 5.03 -0.09
CA LYS A 30 4.49 4.28 -1.24
C LYS A 30 3.93 4.80 -2.56
N GLU A 31 2.62 5.07 -2.63
CA GLU A 31 1.96 5.64 -3.81
C GLU A 31 2.57 6.99 -4.21
N ILE A 32 2.76 7.90 -3.24
CA ILE A 32 3.42 9.19 -3.44
C ILE A 32 4.86 9.01 -3.92
N SER A 33 5.64 8.13 -3.27
CA SER A 33 7.04 7.92 -3.65
C SER A 33 7.17 7.35 -5.06
N VAL A 34 6.27 6.46 -5.49
CA VAL A 34 6.33 5.96 -6.88
C VAL A 34 5.87 7.04 -7.87
N ALA A 35 4.83 7.81 -7.54
CA ALA A 35 4.35 8.90 -8.40
C ALA A 35 5.40 10.01 -8.57
N ALA A 36 6.16 10.33 -7.52
CA ALA A 36 7.18 11.38 -7.53
C ALA A 36 8.43 11.04 -8.38
N ARG A 37 8.58 9.79 -8.84
CA ARG A 37 9.69 9.40 -9.72
C ARG A 37 9.66 10.08 -11.08
N SER A 38 8.47 10.33 -11.61
CA SER A 38 8.29 11.03 -12.88
C SER A 38 8.29 12.56 -12.73
N GLY A 39 8.59 13.08 -11.54
CA GLY A 39 8.62 14.51 -11.22
C GLY A 39 8.06 14.77 -9.81
N GLY A 40 8.80 15.53 -9.01
CA GLY A 40 8.49 15.79 -7.59
C GLY A 40 7.50 16.92 -7.33
N ASP A 41 7.03 17.61 -8.37
CA ASP A 41 6.12 18.75 -8.25
C ASP A 41 4.66 18.33 -8.59
N PRO A 42 3.72 18.40 -7.63
CA PRO A 42 2.31 18.06 -7.85
C PRO A 42 1.58 18.91 -8.90
N GLU A 43 2.06 20.12 -9.20
CA GLU A 43 1.42 20.97 -10.22
C GLU A 43 1.68 20.42 -11.62
N THR A 44 2.92 20.02 -11.89
CA THR A 44 3.35 19.46 -13.18
C THR A 44 3.12 17.95 -13.31
N ASN A 45 2.96 17.23 -12.19
CA ASN A 45 2.70 15.79 -12.17
C ASN A 45 1.30 15.45 -11.63
N PHE A 46 0.35 15.19 -12.54
CA PHE A 46 -1.03 14.85 -12.21
C PHE A 46 -1.16 13.61 -11.30
N ARG A 47 -0.34 12.58 -11.52
CA ARG A 47 -0.36 11.35 -10.71
C ARG A 47 0.06 11.64 -9.28
N LEU A 48 1.07 12.49 -9.10
CA LEU A 48 1.52 12.92 -7.78
C LEU A 48 0.45 13.78 -7.09
N ARG A 49 -0.21 14.68 -7.82
CA ARG A 49 -1.31 15.51 -7.30
C ARG A 49 -2.41 14.67 -6.68
N LEU A 50 -2.89 13.68 -7.42
CA LEU A 50 -3.96 12.77 -6.96
C LEU A 50 -3.52 11.98 -5.72
N ALA A 51 -2.28 11.50 -5.67
CA ALA A 51 -1.74 10.79 -4.51
C ALA A 51 -1.64 11.70 -3.27
N VAL A 52 -1.25 12.97 -3.45
CA VAL A 52 -1.19 13.97 -2.38
C VAL A 52 -2.59 14.32 -1.87
N GLU A 53 -3.58 14.46 -2.76
CA GLU A 53 -4.97 14.71 -2.38
C GLU A 53 -5.55 13.56 -1.56
N LYS A 54 -5.36 12.31 -2.00
CA LYS A 54 -5.75 11.12 -1.21
C LYS A 54 -5.10 11.11 0.18
N ALA A 55 -3.83 11.48 0.26
CA ALA A 55 -3.12 11.54 1.54
C ALA A 55 -3.64 12.63 2.47
N ARG A 56 -3.98 13.81 1.93
CA ARG A 56 -4.62 14.89 2.69
C ARG A 56 -6.02 14.48 3.17
N ALA A 57 -6.82 13.83 2.32
CA ALA A 57 -8.13 13.29 2.70
C ALA A 57 -8.04 12.26 3.83
N ALA A 58 -6.95 11.49 3.89
CA ALA A 58 -6.67 10.55 4.97
C ALA A 58 -6.11 11.20 6.26
N ASN A 59 -6.00 12.53 6.32
CA ASN A 59 -5.34 13.28 7.41
C ASN A 59 -3.87 12.91 7.62
N MET A 60 -3.14 12.58 6.55
CA MET A 60 -1.69 12.37 6.63
C MET A 60 -0.99 13.72 6.93
N PRO A 61 -0.07 13.78 7.91
CA PRO A 61 0.72 14.97 8.18
C PRO A 61 1.51 15.45 6.96
N LYS A 62 1.58 16.78 6.76
CA LYS A 62 2.28 17.39 5.61
C LYS A 62 3.75 16.97 5.51
N ASP A 63 4.43 16.78 6.64
CA ASP A 63 5.84 16.37 6.65
C ASP A 63 6.03 14.94 6.14
N ASN A 64 5.08 14.04 6.40
CA ASN A 64 5.11 12.69 5.85
C ASN A 64 4.97 12.70 4.33
N ILE A 65 4.10 13.56 3.79
CA ILE A 65 3.91 13.74 2.35
C ILE A 65 5.21 14.26 1.72
N LYS A 66 5.81 15.33 2.27
CA LYS A 66 7.07 15.89 1.78
C LYS A 66 8.19 14.85 1.80
N ARG A 67 8.31 14.08 2.88
CA ARG A 67 9.31 12.99 2.99
C ARG A 67 9.09 11.91 1.93
N ALA A 68 7.84 11.53 1.68
CA ALA A 68 7.51 10.55 0.65
C ALA A 68 7.88 11.04 -0.77
N ILE A 69 7.68 12.33 -1.06
CA ILE A 69 8.09 12.97 -2.32
C ILE A 69 9.61 12.92 -2.47
N LYS A 70 10.36 13.39 -1.46
CA LYS A 70 11.84 13.38 -1.48
C LYS A 70 12.42 11.97 -1.68
N LYS A 71 11.78 10.96 -1.07
CA LYS A 71 12.15 9.55 -1.28
C LYS A 71 11.90 9.10 -2.72
N GLY A 72 10.86 9.61 -3.37
CA GLY A 72 10.51 9.29 -4.76
C GLY A 72 11.38 10.00 -5.79
N THR A 73 11.80 11.24 -5.53
CA THR A 73 12.70 12.02 -6.41
C THR A 73 14.17 11.59 -6.32
N GLY A 74 14.52 10.73 -5.35
CA GLY A 74 15.89 10.28 -5.13
C GLY A 74 16.77 11.29 -4.38
N GLU A 75 16.20 12.38 -3.86
CA GLU A 75 16.89 13.31 -2.95
C GLU A 75 17.30 12.62 -1.64
N ASP A 76 16.61 11.54 -1.28
CA ASP A 76 16.95 10.70 -0.14
C ASP A 76 17.92 9.58 -0.58
N LYS A 77 19.23 9.78 -0.33
CA LYS A 77 20.32 8.89 -0.77
C LYS A 77 20.26 7.45 -0.21
N GLY A 78 19.36 7.16 0.73
CA GLY A 78 19.08 5.81 1.26
C GLY A 78 17.80 5.16 0.71
N GLY A 79 17.17 5.76 -0.31
CA GLY A 79 15.88 5.33 -0.83
C GLY A 79 15.92 3.96 -1.52
N THR A 80 15.21 2.98 -0.95
CA THR A 80 14.96 1.69 -1.62
C THR A 80 14.14 1.88 -2.89
N VAL A 81 14.55 1.25 -3.98
CA VAL A 81 13.83 1.27 -5.26
C VAL A 81 12.55 0.42 -5.12
N LEU A 82 11.41 1.09 -4.97
CA LEU A 82 10.08 0.49 -5.03
C LEU A 82 9.65 0.23 -6.49
N GLU A 83 9.27 -0.98 -6.85
CA GLU A 83 8.76 -1.32 -8.17
C GLU A 83 7.24 -1.56 -8.11
N GLN A 84 6.54 -1.19 -9.18
CA GLN A 84 5.14 -1.57 -9.39
C GLN A 84 5.10 -2.87 -10.18
N VAL A 85 4.44 -3.88 -9.63
CA VAL A 85 4.25 -5.19 -10.27
C VAL A 85 2.80 -5.60 -10.08
N THR A 86 2.16 -5.97 -11.17
CA THR A 86 0.81 -6.55 -11.15
C THR A 86 0.94 -8.06 -11.16
N TYR A 87 0.23 -8.71 -10.25
CA TYR A 87 0.07 -10.15 -10.22
C TYR A 87 -1.36 -10.52 -10.53
N GLU A 88 -1.52 -11.71 -11.08
CA GLU A 88 -2.79 -12.26 -11.52
C GLU A 88 -3.03 -13.58 -10.78
N GLY A 89 -4.29 -13.93 -10.58
CA GLY A 89 -4.64 -15.19 -9.93
C GLY A 89 -6.13 -15.36 -9.74
N TYR A 90 -6.49 -16.44 -9.05
CA TYR A 90 -7.87 -16.80 -8.79
C TYR A 90 -8.11 -17.00 -7.30
N ALA A 91 -9.26 -16.54 -6.82
CA ALA A 91 -9.78 -16.89 -5.51
C ALA A 91 -10.61 -18.19 -5.58
N GLN A 92 -11.21 -18.57 -4.46
CA GLN A 92 -12.18 -19.67 -4.42
C GLN A 92 -13.29 -19.45 -5.46
N HIS A 93 -13.82 -20.54 -6.00
CA HIS A 93 -14.87 -20.52 -7.02
C HIS A 93 -14.48 -19.82 -8.34
N GLY A 94 -13.18 -19.66 -8.62
CA GLY A 94 -12.70 -19.15 -9.91
C GLY A 94 -12.84 -17.63 -10.09
N VAL A 95 -13.00 -16.87 -8.99
CA VAL A 95 -13.05 -15.40 -9.06
C VAL A 95 -11.68 -14.85 -9.48
N ALA A 96 -11.63 -14.14 -10.61
CA ALA A 96 -10.43 -13.50 -11.11
C ALA A 96 -9.95 -12.37 -10.19
N LEU A 97 -8.64 -12.33 -9.93
CA LEU A 97 -7.98 -11.31 -9.11
C LEU A 97 -6.84 -10.65 -9.88
N MET A 98 -6.87 -9.31 -9.91
CA MET A 98 -5.75 -8.48 -10.34
C MET A 98 -5.18 -7.76 -9.12
N ILE A 99 -3.91 -8.01 -8.82
CA ILE A 99 -3.25 -7.60 -7.58
C ILE A 99 -2.11 -6.64 -7.91
N GLU A 100 -2.40 -5.34 -7.83
CA GLU A 100 -1.39 -4.29 -7.98
C GLU A 100 -0.54 -4.19 -6.71
N THR A 101 0.78 -4.39 -6.86
CA THR A 101 1.71 -4.42 -5.74
C THR A 101 2.83 -3.40 -5.93
N VAL A 102 3.18 -2.71 -4.84
CA VAL A 102 4.38 -1.86 -4.75
C VAL A 102 5.36 -2.50 -3.77
N THR A 103 6.49 -3.00 -4.28
CA THR A 103 7.48 -3.74 -3.48
C THR A 103 8.91 -3.33 -3.83
N ASP A 104 9.80 -3.38 -2.87
CA ASP A 104 11.25 -3.31 -3.05
C ASP A 104 11.89 -4.67 -3.36
N ASN A 105 11.12 -5.76 -3.23
CA ASN A 105 11.59 -7.12 -3.46
C ASN A 105 10.45 -7.95 -4.08
N ARG A 106 10.61 -8.31 -5.35
CA ARG A 106 9.63 -9.11 -6.10
C ARG A 106 9.50 -10.53 -5.54
N ASN A 107 10.62 -11.17 -5.21
CA ASN A 107 10.65 -12.54 -4.71
C ASN A 107 9.89 -12.67 -3.38
N ARG A 108 10.08 -11.70 -2.47
CA ARG A 108 9.32 -11.64 -1.20
C ARG A 108 7.82 -11.47 -1.46
N ALA A 109 7.45 -10.53 -2.33
CA ALA A 109 6.05 -10.25 -2.64
C ALA A 109 5.34 -11.47 -3.25
N VAL A 110 5.98 -12.15 -4.22
CA VAL A 110 5.42 -13.38 -4.82
C VAL A 110 5.21 -14.48 -3.78
N ALA A 111 6.19 -14.71 -2.91
CA ALA A 111 6.10 -15.72 -1.87
C ALA A 111 4.95 -15.44 -0.89
N GLU A 112 4.81 -14.20 -0.44
CA GLU A 112 3.71 -13.77 0.44
C GLU A 112 2.35 -13.91 -0.25
N LEU A 113 2.22 -13.47 -1.50
CA LEU A 113 0.97 -13.58 -2.27
C LEU A 113 0.57 -15.04 -2.49
N ARG A 114 1.50 -15.90 -2.89
CA ARG A 114 1.25 -17.34 -3.06
C ARG A 114 0.75 -17.96 -1.76
N HIS A 115 1.38 -17.63 -0.63
CA HIS A 115 0.98 -18.13 0.67
C HIS A 115 -0.42 -17.64 1.07
N ILE A 116 -0.74 -16.36 0.86
CA ILE A 116 -2.05 -15.79 1.20
C ILE A 116 -3.16 -16.41 0.34
N LEU A 117 -2.94 -16.54 -0.97
CA LEU A 117 -3.90 -17.14 -1.90
C LEU A 117 -4.12 -18.61 -1.56
N ALA A 118 -3.05 -19.38 -1.36
CA ALA A 118 -3.14 -20.81 -1.00
C ALA A 118 -3.91 -21.02 0.31
N LYS A 119 -3.62 -20.21 1.35
CA LYS A 119 -4.34 -20.25 2.62
C LYS A 119 -5.83 -19.93 2.47
N SER A 120 -6.18 -19.14 1.46
CA SER A 120 -7.55 -18.72 1.16
C SER A 120 -8.22 -19.62 0.12
N GLY A 121 -7.62 -20.75 -0.30
CA GLY A 121 -8.18 -21.66 -1.30
C GLY A 121 -8.15 -21.14 -2.74
N GLY A 122 -7.27 -20.18 -3.03
CA GLY A 122 -7.00 -19.65 -4.37
C GLY A 122 -5.58 -20.00 -4.85
N ASN A 123 -5.21 -19.52 -6.03
CA ASN A 123 -3.88 -19.69 -6.60
C ASN A 123 -3.38 -18.41 -7.30
N LEU A 124 -2.06 -18.29 -7.37
CA LEU A 124 -1.41 -17.28 -8.20
C LEU A 124 -1.37 -17.80 -9.64
N GLY A 125 -1.85 -17.00 -10.59
CA GLY A 125 -1.83 -17.28 -12.02
C GLY A 125 -0.59 -16.72 -12.70
N GLU A 126 -0.44 -17.06 -13.98
CA GLU A 126 0.57 -16.46 -14.85
C GLU A 126 0.10 -15.06 -15.32
N THR A 127 1.06 -14.24 -15.76
CA THR A 127 0.77 -12.96 -16.38
C THR A 127 -0.08 -13.17 -17.64
N GLY A 128 -1.19 -12.45 -17.75
CA GLY A 128 -2.18 -12.58 -18.83
C GLY A 128 -3.29 -13.60 -18.56
N SER A 129 -3.31 -14.25 -17.40
CA SER A 129 -4.33 -15.27 -17.08
C SER A 129 -5.74 -14.71 -16.89
N VAL A 130 -5.89 -13.48 -16.40
CA VAL A 130 -7.19 -12.81 -16.17
C VAL A 130 -7.33 -11.47 -16.87
N THR A 131 -6.24 -10.90 -17.40
CA THR A 131 -6.23 -9.59 -18.07
C THR A 131 -7.13 -9.48 -19.31
N TRP A 132 -7.56 -10.61 -19.90
CA TRP A 132 -8.42 -10.64 -21.10
C TRP A 132 -9.93 -10.55 -20.81
N GLN A 133 -10.34 -10.58 -19.53
CA GLN A 133 -11.74 -10.50 -19.10
C GLN A 133 -12.20 -9.05 -18.95
#